data_AF-A0A7S0PBW0-F1
#
_entry.id   AF-A0A7S0PBW0-F1
#
_cell.length_a   1.000
_cell.length_b   1.000
_cell.length_c   1.000
_cell.angle_alpha   90.00
_cell.angle_beta   90.00
_cell.angle_gamma   90.00
#
_symmetry.space_group_name_H-M   'P 1'
#
loop_
_entity.id
_entity.type
_entity.pdbx_description
1 polymer ?
#
loop_
_entity_poly.entity_id
_entity_poly.type
_entity_poly.pdbx_seq_one_letter_code
_entity_poly.pdbx_strand_id
1 'polypeptide(L)'
;IGSGVSIIKVGQSQPCGDVSVDRVNGCSVGGATFWGLCRLLTSYRTFDEAVQAADVGDNSKIAMLVSDIYGGEYAKLGLPGDIVASDFGKVGTRRYPRAPCVQKREDGSSLVEPAVEEADLTRALLVMVLNNIAQVAHSSAREHGIDRIF
;
A
#
# COMPACT_ATOMS: atom_id res chain seq x y z
N ILE A 1 -5.83 -11.95 8.50
CA ILE A 1 -5.75 -10.47 8.65
C ILE A 1 -7.04 -9.99 9.31
N GLY A 2 -6.96 -9.16 10.35
CA GLY A 2 -8.13 -8.60 11.05
C GLY A 2 -7.97 -7.10 11.23
N SER A 3 -8.31 -6.56 12.41
CA SER A 3 -8.03 -5.15 12.75
C SER A 3 -6.55 -4.81 12.60
N GLY A 4 -5.69 -5.67 13.12
CA GLY A 4 -4.25 -5.74 12.82
C GLY A 4 -3.88 -7.05 12.13
N VAL A 5 -2.61 -7.42 12.16
CA VAL A 5 -2.09 -8.65 11.58
C VAL A 5 -1.32 -9.46 12.62
N SER A 6 -1.63 -10.75 12.70
CA SER A 6 -0.84 -11.76 13.39
C SER A 6 -0.38 -12.78 12.38
N ILE A 7 0.91 -13.13 12.41
CA ILE A 7 1.51 -14.15 11.56
C ILE A 7 1.82 -15.34 12.45
N ILE A 8 1.27 -16.48 12.06
CA ILE A 8 1.31 -17.70 12.83
C ILE A 8 2.03 -18.75 11.99
N LYS A 9 3.06 -19.36 12.57
CA LYS A 9 3.71 -20.54 12.03
C LYS A 9 2.98 -21.78 12.51
N VAL A 10 2.60 -22.62 11.57
CA VAL A 10 1.97 -23.91 11.83
C VAL A 10 3.00 -24.99 11.49
N GLY A 11 3.43 -25.74 12.49
CA GLY A 11 4.41 -26.82 12.32
C GLY A 11 3.78 -28.12 11.85
N GLN A 12 4.59 -29.18 11.80
CA GLN A 12 4.11 -30.50 11.44
C GLN A 12 3.24 -31.11 12.57
N SER A 13 2.31 -31.98 12.18
CA SER A 13 1.56 -32.77 13.15
C SER A 13 2.52 -33.67 13.93
N GLN A 14 2.47 -33.58 15.25
CA GLN A 14 3.26 -34.40 16.15
C GLN A 14 2.65 -35.80 16.28
N PRO A 15 3.42 -36.81 16.75
CA PRO A 15 2.92 -38.17 16.92
C PRO A 15 1.68 -38.30 17.83
N CYS A 16 1.44 -37.32 18.72
CA CYS A 16 0.25 -37.24 19.57
C CYS A 16 -1.00 -36.68 18.86
N GLY A 17 -0.89 -36.24 17.60
CA GLY A 17 -1.96 -35.61 16.84
C GLY A 17 -2.02 -34.08 16.98
N ASP A 18 -1.32 -33.50 17.94
CA ASP A 18 -1.28 -32.05 18.13
C ASP A 18 -0.42 -31.36 17.07
N VAL A 19 -0.82 -30.17 16.64
CA VAL A 19 -0.06 -29.32 15.72
C VAL A 19 0.61 -28.22 16.52
N SER A 20 1.93 -28.04 16.36
CA SER A 20 2.62 -26.92 16.99
C SER A 20 2.23 -25.61 16.30
N VAL A 21 1.76 -24.63 17.07
CA VAL A 21 1.31 -23.33 16.55
C VAL A 21 2.02 -22.22 17.31
N ASP A 22 2.83 -21.43 16.61
CA ASP A 22 3.61 -20.35 17.19
C ASP A 22 3.27 -19.02 16.52
N ARG A 23 2.98 -17.98 17.33
CA ARG A 23 2.86 -16.61 16.80
C ARG A 23 4.25 -16.03 16.60
N VAL A 24 4.71 -16.00 15.36
CA VAL A 24 6.09 -15.62 15.01
C VAL A 24 6.25 -14.14 14.70
N ASN A 25 5.19 -13.47 14.24
CA ASN A 25 5.27 -12.04 13.91
C ASN A 25 3.87 -11.38 13.89
N GLY A 26 3.81 -10.09 13.58
CA GLY A 26 2.58 -9.35 13.38
C GLY A 26 2.84 -7.89 13.00
N CYS A 27 1.79 -7.20 12.60
CA CYS A 27 1.83 -5.77 12.27
C CYS A 27 0.57 -5.08 12.80
N SER A 28 0.70 -3.85 13.28
CA SER A 28 -0.44 -3.01 13.66
C SER A 28 -1.15 -2.41 12.44
N VAL A 29 -0.52 -2.43 11.26
CA VAL A 29 -1.08 -1.99 9.99
C VAL A 29 -1.92 -3.12 9.40
N GLY A 30 -3.23 -3.06 9.61
CA GLY A 30 -4.19 -4.09 9.17
C GLY A 30 -5.48 -3.50 8.60
N GLY A 31 -6.55 -4.30 8.62
CA GLY A 31 -7.84 -3.89 8.05
C GLY A 31 -8.45 -2.67 8.75
N ALA A 32 -8.27 -2.53 10.07
CA ALA A 32 -8.75 -1.35 10.79
C ALA A 32 -7.93 -0.10 10.48
N THR A 33 -6.64 -0.25 10.14
CA THR A 33 -5.81 0.86 9.68
C THR A 33 -6.28 1.37 8.32
N PHE A 34 -6.48 0.48 7.35
CA PHE A 34 -7.06 0.83 6.06
C PHE A 34 -8.42 1.51 6.24
N TRP A 35 -9.34 0.88 6.97
CA TRP A 35 -10.70 1.38 7.12
C TRP A 35 -10.76 2.69 7.91
N GLY A 36 -10.02 2.80 9.01
CA GLY A 36 -9.95 4.01 9.82
C GLY A 36 -9.43 5.20 9.02
N LEU A 37 -8.39 5.00 8.20
CA LEU A 37 -7.87 6.05 7.32
C LEU A 37 -8.87 6.42 6.22
N CYS A 38 -9.54 5.43 5.60
CA CYS A 38 -10.60 5.71 4.61
C CYS A 38 -11.69 6.60 5.22
N ARG A 39 -12.18 6.28 6.41
CA ARG A 39 -13.22 7.09 7.10
C ARG A 39 -12.79 8.51 7.42
N LEU A 40 -11.49 8.76 7.61
CA LEU A 40 -10.94 10.09 7.88
C LEU A 40 -10.68 10.90 6.62
N LEU A 41 -10.33 10.22 5.54
CA LEU A 41 -9.78 10.83 4.34
C LEU A 41 -10.75 10.87 3.15
N THR A 42 -11.86 10.14 3.23
CA THR A 42 -12.84 10.00 2.15
C THR A 42 -14.27 10.11 2.68
N SER A 43 -15.22 10.24 1.77
CA SER A 43 -16.65 10.30 2.08
C SER A 43 -17.32 8.92 2.22
N TYR A 44 -16.61 7.82 1.95
CA TYR A 44 -17.14 6.45 2.01
C TYR A 44 -17.67 6.10 3.40
N ARG A 45 -18.83 5.43 3.43
CA ARG A 45 -19.56 5.14 4.68
C ARG A 45 -19.44 3.69 5.09
N THR A 46 -19.23 2.79 4.13
CA THR A 46 -19.06 1.36 4.39
C THR A 46 -17.70 0.85 3.91
N PHE A 47 -17.26 -0.26 4.49
CA PHE A 47 -16.01 -0.91 4.08
C PHE A 47 -16.09 -1.38 2.62
N ASP A 48 -17.23 -1.92 2.22
CA ASP A 48 -17.45 -2.44 0.87
C ASP A 48 -17.41 -1.32 -0.18
N GLU A 49 -17.98 -0.15 0.11
CA GLU A 49 -17.85 1.04 -0.76
C GLU A 49 -16.39 1.42 -0.97
N ALA A 50 -15.59 1.46 0.09
CA ALA A 50 -14.17 1.79 0.00
C ALA A 50 -13.40 0.75 -0.82
N VAL A 51 -13.70 -0.55 -0.65
CA VAL A 51 -13.05 -1.61 -1.45
C VAL A 51 -13.46 -1.53 -2.92
N GLN A 52 -14.73 -1.26 -3.22
CA GLN A 52 -15.21 -1.07 -4.60
C GLN A 52 -14.58 0.18 -5.24
N ALA A 53 -14.45 1.26 -4.49
CA ALA A 53 -13.77 2.47 -4.94
C ALA A 53 -12.28 2.23 -5.20
N ALA A 54 -11.61 1.43 -4.37
CA ALA A 54 -10.23 1.04 -4.61
C ALA A 54 -10.08 0.29 -5.95
N ASP A 55 -11.02 -0.57 -6.32
CA ASP A 55 -10.93 -1.37 -7.55
C ASP A 55 -10.81 -0.51 -8.82
N VAL A 56 -11.57 0.59 -8.87
CA VAL A 56 -11.56 1.55 -9.99
C VAL A 56 -10.53 2.68 -9.85
N GLY A 57 -9.95 2.87 -8.66
CA GLY A 57 -8.96 3.90 -8.40
C GLY A 57 -7.58 3.58 -8.99
N ASP A 58 -6.76 4.60 -9.14
CA ASP A 58 -5.39 4.53 -9.64
C ASP A 58 -4.40 5.05 -8.59
N ASN A 59 -3.64 4.14 -7.97
CA ASN A 59 -2.64 4.52 -6.97
C ASN A 59 -1.46 5.29 -7.57
N SER A 60 -1.18 5.19 -8.88
CA SER A 60 -0.03 5.84 -9.51
C SER A 60 -0.13 7.36 -9.46
N LYS A 61 -1.34 7.91 -9.33
CA LYS A 61 -1.58 9.34 -9.14
C LYS A 61 -1.20 9.84 -7.74
N ILE A 62 -1.14 8.94 -6.76
CA ILE A 62 -0.91 9.27 -5.34
C ILE A 62 0.48 8.83 -4.88
N ALA A 63 0.87 7.61 -5.25
CA ALA A 63 2.17 7.03 -4.94
C ALA A 63 3.24 7.63 -5.84
N MET A 64 4.44 7.80 -5.28
CA MET A 64 5.63 8.09 -6.06
C MET A 64 6.22 6.76 -6.54
N LEU A 65 6.34 6.61 -7.85
CA LEU A 65 6.90 5.44 -8.50
C LEU A 65 8.41 5.59 -8.72
N VAL A 66 9.08 4.48 -9.02
CA VAL A 66 10.50 4.49 -9.42
C VAL A 66 10.71 5.42 -10.63
N SER A 67 9.80 5.39 -11.60
CA SER A 67 9.85 6.28 -12.75
C SER A 67 9.71 7.76 -12.41
N ASP A 68 8.98 8.13 -11.35
CA ASP A 68 8.89 9.53 -10.90
C ASP A 68 10.21 10.06 -10.34
N ILE A 69 11.08 9.16 -9.87
CA ILE A 69 12.41 9.47 -9.31
C ILE A 69 13.49 9.44 -10.40
N TYR A 70 13.47 8.41 -11.25
CA TYR A 70 14.55 8.12 -12.21
C TYR A 70 14.21 8.42 -13.68
N GLY A 71 12.98 8.87 -13.98
CA GLY A 71 12.52 9.16 -15.35
C GLY A 71 12.22 7.91 -16.19
N GLY A 72 12.16 6.73 -15.57
CA GLY A 72 11.95 5.44 -16.23
C GLY A 72 12.24 4.28 -15.29
N GLU A 73 12.57 3.12 -15.86
CA GLU A 73 13.09 1.99 -15.08
C GLU A 73 14.46 2.32 -14.46
N TYR A 74 14.74 1.74 -13.30
CA TYR A 74 16.08 1.80 -12.70
C TYR A 74 16.86 0.51 -13.01
N ALA A 75 17.35 0.43 -14.24
CA ALA A 75 17.99 -0.76 -14.80
C ALA A 75 19.18 -1.30 -13.98
N LYS A 76 19.93 -0.43 -13.29
CA LYS A 76 21.10 -0.82 -12.48
C LYS A 76 20.75 -1.80 -11.34
N LEU A 77 19.55 -1.67 -10.78
CA LEU A 77 19.04 -2.56 -9.71
C LEU A 77 17.90 -3.46 -10.21
N GLY A 78 17.60 -3.44 -11.51
CA GLY A 78 16.49 -4.19 -12.09
C GLY A 78 15.13 -3.81 -11.51
N LEU A 79 14.91 -2.53 -11.16
CA LEU A 79 13.63 -2.06 -10.66
C LEU A 79 12.78 -1.50 -11.81
N PRO A 80 11.62 -2.13 -12.12
CA PRO A 80 10.66 -1.58 -13.06
C PRO A 80 10.17 -0.18 -12.65
N GLY A 81 9.85 0.65 -13.63
CA GLY A 81 9.46 2.04 -13.41
C GLY A 81 8.09 2.21 -12.72
N ASP A 82 7.24 1.19 -12.78
CA ASP A 82 5.88 1.16 -12.20
C ASP A 82 5.86 0.69 -10.74
N ILE A 83 7.00 0.27 -10.18
CA ILE A 83 7.10 -0.05 -8.75
C ILE A 83 6.90 1.22 -7.91
N VAL A 84 6.07 1.10 -6.87
CA VAL A 84 5.92 2.11 -5.84
C VAL A 84 7.24 2.28 -5.08
N ALA A 85 7.84 3.46 -5.19
CA ALA A 85 9.02 3.84 -4.43
C ALA A 85 8.65 4.48 -3.08
N SER A 86 7.54 5.24 -3.04
CA SER A 86 7.01 5.84 -1.81
C SER A 86 5.49 5.99 -1.87
N ASP A 87 4.79 5.28 -0.98
CA ASP A 87 3.36 5.46 -0.76
C ASP A 87 3.06 6.91 -0.37
N PHE A 88 2.04 7.52 -0.99
CA PHE A 88 1.66 8.93 -0.80
C PHE A 88 2.75 9.96 -1.13
N GLY A 89 3.85 9.55 -1.75
CA GLY A 89 5.01 10.42 -2.00
C GLY A 89 4.65 11.67 -2.82
N LYS A 90 3.79 11.54 -3.84
CA LYS A 90 3.38 12.68 -4.69
C LYS A 90 2.60 13.75 -3.92
N VAL A 91 1.77 13.31 -2.96
CA VAL A 91 1.03 14.20 -2.05
C VAL A 91 2.00 14.87 -1.05
N GLY A 92 2.95 14.11 -0.51
CA GLY A 92 3.94 14.60 0.45
C GLY A 92 4.91 15.64 -0.12
N THR A 93 5.31 15.51 -1.39
CA THR A 93 6.29 16.41 -2.03
C THR A 93 5.68 17.63 -2.72
N ARG A 94 4.45 18.05 -2.34
CA ARG A 94 3.71 19.19 -2.90
C ARG A 94 3.50 19.13 -4.43
N ARG A 95 3.49 17.93 -5.03
CA ARG A 95 3.11 17.76 -6.45
C ARG A 95 1.59 17.73 -6.64
N TYR A 96 0.81 17.50 -5.58
CA TYR A 96 -0.66 17.51 -5.64
C TYR A 96 -1.28 18.11 -4.37
N PRO A 97 -1.98 19.25 -4.45
CA PRO A 97 -2.87 19.71 -3.38
C PRO A 97 -4.22 18.99 -3.42
N ARG A 98 -4.90 18.97 -2.27
CA ARG A 98 -6.29 18.44 -2.13
C ARG A 98 -7.34 19.20 -2.96
N ALA A 99 -7.00 20.37 -3.49
CA ALA A 99 -7.84 21.15 -4.38
C ALA A 99 -7.04 21.46 -5.66
N PRO A 100 -7.70 21.64 -6.82
CA PRO A 100 -7.03 22.05 -8.05
C PRO A 100 -6.16 23.27 -7.76
N CYS A 101 -4.87 23.18 -8.00
CA CYS A 101 -4.00 24.35 -7.98
C CYS A 101 -3.34 24.53 -9.34
N VAL A 102 -3.13 25.78 -9.68
CA VAL A 102 -2.29 26.14 -10.82
C VAL A 102 -0.86 26.23 -10.30
N GLN A 103 -0.01 25.29 -10.68
CA GLN A 103 1.43 25.45 -10.50
C GLN A 103 1.98 26.23 -11.69
N LYS A 104 2.56 27.40 -11.40
CA LYS A 104 3.40 28.11 -12.37
C LYS A 104 4.76 27.42 -12.37
N ARG A 105 5.11 26.83 -13.51
CA ARG A 105 6.48 26.36 -13.76
C ARG A 105 7.41 27.55 -13.93
N GLU A 106 8.71 27.33 -13.73
CA GLU A 106 9.75 28.34 -13.94
C GLU A 106 9.82 28.83 -15.39
N ASP A 107 9.33 28.04 -16.34
CA ASP A 107 9.20 28.38 -17.76
C ASP A 107 7.98 29.28 -18.09
N GLY A 108 7.20 29.67 -17.08
CA GLY A 108 6.01 30.50 -17.23
C GLY A 108 4.75 29.76 -17.66
N SER A 109 4.82 28.44 -17.91
CA SER A 109 3.65 27.63 -18.19
C SER A 109 2.88 27.29 -16.91
N SER A 110 1.55 27.19 -17.04
CA SER A 110 0.65 26.78 -15.97
C SER A 110 0.31 25.31 -16.16
N LEU A 111 0.65 24.47 -15.20
CA LEU A 111 0.04 23.15 -15.10
C LEU A 111 -1.17 23.22 -14.18
N VAL A 112 -2.29 22.69 -14.66
CA VAL A 112 -3.41 22.33 -13.80
C VAL A 112 -3.15 20.91 -13.34
N GLU A 113 -2.72 20.75 -12.09
CA GLU A 113 -2.62 19.42 -11.50
C GLU A 113 -4.03 18.94 -11.11
N PRO A 114 -4.44 17.74 -11.53
CA PRO A 114 -5.76 17.21 -11.19
C PRO A 114 -5.89 17.06 -9.67
N ALA A 115 -7.10 17.29 -9.16
CA ALA A 115 -7.40 17.02 -7.76
C ALA A 115 -7.28 15.52 -7.46
N VAL A 116 -6.86 15.19 -6.24
CA VAL A 116 -6.85 13.81 -5.77
C VAL A 116 -8.30 13.31 -5.68
N GLU A 117 -8.62 12.29 -6.46
CA GLU A 117 -9.91 11.61 -6.36
C GLU A 117 -9.93 10.66 -5.15
N GLU A 118 -11.09 10.53 -4.50
CA GLU A 118 -11.21 9.65 -3.33
C GLU A 118 -10.98 8.17 -3.68
N ALA A 119 -11.30 7.75 -4.90
CA ALA A 119 -11.04 6.40 -5.41
C ALA A 119 -9.52 6.14 -5.52
N ASP A 120 -8.77 7.06 -6.12
CA ASP A 120 -7.30 6.98 -6.23
C ASP A 120 -6.64 6.93 -4.84
N LEU A 121 -7.13 7.76 -3.92
CA LEU A 121 -6.68 7.80 -2.53
C LEU A 121 -6.93 6.47 -1.81
N THR A 122 -8.12 5.91 -1.98
CA THR A 122 -8.51 4.64 -1.37
C THR A 122 -7.72 3.47 -1.95
N ARG A 123 -7.49 3.45 -3.27
CA ARG A 123 -6.60 2.47 -3.91
C ARG A 123 -5.18 2.57 -3.38
N ALA A 124 -4.64 3.78 -3.22
CA ALA A 124 -3.31 3.99 -2.65
C ALA A 124 -3.22 3.50 -1.20
N LEU A 125 -4.23 3.77 -0.35
CA LEU A 125 -4.30 3.24 1.01
C LEU A 125 -4.32 1.72 1.02
N LEU A 126 -5.14 1.11 0.16
CA LEU A 126 -5.27 -0.35 0.08
C LEU A 126 -3.95 -1.00 -0.33
N VAL A 127 -3.32 -0.48 -1.39
CA VAL A 127 -2.02 -0.99 -1.88
C VAL A 127 -0.93 -0.85 -0.82
N MET A 128 -0.84 0.29 -0.14
CA MET A 128 0.14 0.51 0.94
C MET A 128 -0.02 -0.54 2.06
N VAL A 129 -1.25 -0.73 2.55
CA VAL A 129 -1.52 -1.68 3.63
C VAL A 129 -1.23 -3.11 3.18
N LEU A 130 -1.70 -3.52 2.01
CA LEU A 130 -1.49 -4.88 1.51
C LEU A 130 -0.02 -5.18 1.23
N ASN A 131 0.72 -4.25 0.62
CA ASN A 131 2.15 -4.41 0.36
C ASN A 131 2.95 -4.50 1.66
N ASN A 132 2.62 -3.69 2.67
CA ASN A 132 3.27 -3.78 3.97
C ASN A 132 3.05 -5.16 4.62
N ILE A 133 1.81 -5.65 4.61
CA ILE A 133 1.47 -6.98 5.13
C ILE A 133 2.22 -8.08 4.36
N ALA A 134 2.24 -8.01 3.03
CA ALA A 134 2.92 -8.98 2.18
C ALA A 134 4.43 -9.00 2.45
N GLN A 135 5.06 -7.84 2.64
CA GLN A 135 6.49 -7.76 2.96
C GLN A 135 6.80 -8.36 4.33
N VAL A 136 6.01 -8.06 5.36
CA VAL A 136 6.19 -8.64 6.70
C VAL A 136 5.96 -10.15 6.67
N ALA A 137 4.94 -10.62 5.94
CA ALA A 137 4.67 -12.05 5.76
C ALA A 137 5.82 -12.76 5.02
N HIS A 138 6.31 -12.18 3.92
CA HIS A 138 7.44 -12.72 3.16
C HIS A 138 8.72 -12.78 3.98
N SER A 139 9.04 -11.71 4.73
CA SER A 139 10.20 -11.69 5.62
C SER A 139 10.08 -12.75 6.71
N SER A 140 8.91 -12.88 7.33
CA SER A 140 8.67 -13.88 8.38
C SER A 140 8.79 -15.31 7.83
N ALA A 141 8.29 -15.55 6.62
CA ALA A 141 8.39 -16.84 5.96
C ALA A 141 9.85 -17.20 5.65
N ARG A 142 10.65 -16.25 5.13
CA ARG A 142 12.08 -16.44 4.87
C ARG A 142 12.88 -16.73 6.12
N GLU A 143 12.63 -15.99 7.20
CA GLU A 143 13.29 -16.19 8.50
C GLU A 143 13.05 -17.60 9.05
N HIS A 144 11.86 -18.17 8.81
CA HIS A 144 11.46 -19.47 9.33
C HIS A 144 11.57 -20.62 8.31
N GLY A 145 12.12 -20.37 7.11
CA GLY A 145 12.25 -21.38 6.05
C GLY A 145 10.91 -21.95 5.57
N ILE A 146 9.88 -21.10 5.47
CA ILE A 146 8.53 -21.48 5.05
C ILE A 146 8.28 -21.04 3.60
N ASP A 147 7.88 -21.98 2.75
CA ASP A 147 7.60 -21.70 1.32
C ASP A 147 6.12 -21.35 1.05
N ARG A 148 5.22 -21.60 2.00
CA ARG A 148 3.77 -21.45 1.83
C ARG A 148 3.17 -20.49 2.85
N ILE A 149 2.51 -19.45 2.36
CA ILE A 149 1.78 -18.44 3.14
C ILE A 149 0.30 -18.53 2.74
N PHE A 150 -0.59 -18.49 3.73
CA PHE A 150 -2.05 -18.51 3.57
C PHE A 150 -2.68 -17.21 4.08
#